data_AF-A0A7S3C106-F1
#
_entry.id   AF-A0A7S3C106-F1
#
_cell.length_a   1.000
_cell.length_b   1.000
_cell.length_c   1.000
_cell.angle_alpha   90.00
_cell.angle_beta   90.00
_cell.angle_gamma   90.00
#
_symmetry.space_group_name_H-M   'P 1'
#
loop_
_entity.id
_entity.type
_entity.pdbx_description
1 polymer ?
#
loop_
_entity_poly.entity_id
_entity_poly.type
_entity_poly.pdbx_seq_one_letter_code
_entity_poly.pdbx_strand_id
1 'polypeptide(L)'
;VKAVGSEPLHRRVASLQPDVHVFGHTHFGWDAEVEGVRYLQAALATPKERTKRMRTLEIGQIRSGPLCLYDEGAFLPRQRAVWSEFYRHTERTPAVVDPAPWVADYYRSRSSRRSRAPPA
;
A
#
# COMPACT_ATOMS: atom_id res chain seq x y z
N VAL A 1 -15.78 -4.65 -7.36
CA VAL A 1 -14.47 -4.34 -7.99
C VAL A 1 -13.55 -3.80 -6.91
N LYS A 2 -12.32 -4.30 -6.77
CA LYS A 2 -11.31 -3.62 -5.95
C LYS A 2 -10.69 -2.53 -6.83
N ALA A 3 -10.74 -1.29 -6.37
CA ALA A 3 -10.09 -0.19 -7.07
C ALA A 3 -8.57 -0.27 -6.86
N VAL A 4 -7.80 -0.08 -7.94
CA VAL A 4 -6.34 0.09 -7.89
C VAL A 4 -6.04 1.42 -8.55
N GLY A 5 -5.75 2.43 -7.73
CA GLY A 5 -5.46 3.79 -8.19
C GLY A 5 -6.69 4.63 -8.56
N SER A 6 -6.43 5.86 -8.99
CA SER A 6 -7.42 6.85 -9.41
C SER A 6 -6.78 7.76 -10.45
N GLU A 7 -7.30 7.74 -11.67
CA GLU A 7 -6.81 8.56 -12.78
C GLU A 7 -6.93 10.08 -12.49
N PRO A 8 -8.05 10.60 -11.95
CA PRO A 8 -8.10 11.99 -11.52
C PRO A 8 -7.06 12.35 -10.45
N LEU A 9 -6.76 11.41 -9.53
CA LEU A 9 -5.74 11.64 -8.51
C LEU A 9 -4.34 11.65 -9.11
N HIS A 10 -4.05 10.75 -10.05
CA HIS A 10 -2.78 10.72 -10.77
C HIS A 10 -2.52 12.08 -11.46
N ARG A 11 -3.49 12.59 -12.23
CA ARG A 11 -3.37 13.90 -12.88
C ARG A 11 -3.11 15.03 -11.89
N ARG A 12 -3.76 15.01 -10.73
CA ARG A 12 -3.56 16.01 -9.68
C ARG A 12 -2.16 15.96 -9.09
N VAL A 13 -1.63 14.77 -8.81
CA VAL A 13 -0.25 14.64 -8.30
C VAL A 13 0.75 15.08 -9.36
N ALA A 14 0.54 14.67 -10.62
CA ALA A 14 1.37 15.10 -11.74
C ALA A 14 1.36 16.62 -11.95
N SER A 15 0.20 17.29 -11.77
CA SER A 15 0.10 18.74 -11.92
C SER A 15 0.71 19.52 -10.75
N LEU A 16 0.59 19.00 -9.52
CA LEU A 16 1.05 19.69 -8.31
C LEU A 16 2.53 19.45 -8.02
N GLN A 17 3.10 18.32 -8.45
CA GLN A 17 4.47 17.92 -8.15
C GLN A 17 4.84 18.11 -6.65
N PRO A 18 4.05 17.54 -5.71
CA PRO A 18 4.30 17.75 -4.29
C PRO A 18 5.60 17.06 -3.87
N ASP A 19 6.29 17.59 -2.85
CA ASP A 19 7.47 16.92 -2.27
C ASP A 19 7.10 15.51 -1.74
N VAL A 20 5.92 15.39 -1.14
CA VAL A 20 5.40 14.13 -0.60
C VAL A 20 3.91 13.96 -0.90
N HIS A 21 3.56 12.80 -1.45
CA HIS A 21 2.19 12.30 -1.57
C HIS A 21 1.91 11.23 -0.49
N VAL A 22 1.16 11.60 0.54
CA VAL A 22 0.72 10.68 1.60
C VAL A 22 -0.61 10.02 1.21
N PHE A 23 -0.66 8.69 1.25
CA PHE A 23 -1.83 7.92 0.82
C PHE A 23 -2.15 6.75 1.75
N GLY A 24 -3.27 6.06 1.50
CA GLY A 24 -3.80 4.99 2.35
C GLY A 24 -4.60 3.93 1.60
N HIS A 25 -5.62 3.39 2.28
CA HIS A 25 -6.57 2.37 1.78
C HIS A 25 -6.01 0.95 1.57
N THR A 26 -4.78 0.80 1.10
CA THR A 26 -4.27 -0.51 0.67
C THR A 26 -3.72 -1.41 1.79
N HIS A 27 -3.47 -0.82 2.98
CA HIS A 27 -2.99 -1.51 4.18
C HIS A 27 -1.68 -2.28 3.91
N PHE A 28 -0.65 -1.58 3.43
CA PHE A 28 0.74 -2.01 3.43
C PHE A 28 1.68 -0.83 3.70
N GLY A 29 2.90 -1.08 4.17
CA GLY A 29 3.92 -0.04 4.32
C GLY A 29 4.52 0.33 2.97
N TRP A 30 4.69 1.63 2.69
CA TRP A 30 5.32 2.12 1.46
C TRP A 30 6.08 3.42 1.69
N ASP A 31 7.31 3.50 1.19
CA ASP A 31 8.09 4.74 1.12
C ASP A 31 9.03 4.68 -0.10
N ALA A 32 8.60 5.28 -1.20
CA ALA A 32 9.35 5.30 -2.46
C ALA A 32 9.24 6.64 -3.15
N GLU A 33 10.28 7.00 -3.89
CA GLU A 33 10.24 8.17 -4.78
C GLU A 33 9.93 7.68 -6.19
N VAL A 34 9.01 8.37 -6.86
CA VAL A 34 8.62 8.12 -8.24
C VAL A 34 8.52 9.47 -8.91
N GLU A 35 9.31 9.70 -9.96
CA GLU A 35 9.29 10.95 -10.73
C GLU A 35 9.48 12.21 -9.86
N GLY A 36 10.39 12.14 -8.87
CA GLY A 36 10.68 13.25 -7.95
C GLY A 36 9.69 13.46 -6.82
N VAL A 37 8.58 12.72 -6.78
CA VAL A 37 7.57 12.77 -5.71
C VAL A 37 7.78 11.60 -4.74
N ARG A 38 7.88 11.88 -3.43
CA ARG A 38 7.91 10.82 -2.41
C ARG A 38 6.49 10.32 -2.11
N TYR A 39 6.21 9.06 -2.39
CA TYR A 39 4.98 8.37 -2.02
C TYR A 39 5.16 7.68 -0.68
N LEU A 40 4.30 8.00 0.30
CA LEU A 40 4.36 7.46 1.65
C LEU A 40 3.01 6.89 2.10
N GLN A 41 3.03 5.67 2.64
CA GLN A 41 1.90 5.06 3.33
C GLN A 41 2.38 4.37 4.61
N ALA A 42 1.88 4.86 5.74
CA ALA A 42 2.05 4.27 7.07
C ALA A 42 0.68 3.84 7.62
N ALA A 43 0.17 2.72 7.12
CA ALA A 43 -1.17 2.26 7.44
C ALA A 43 -1.26 1.68 8.87
N LEU A 44 -2.16 2.23 9.69
CA LEU A 44 -2.47 1.69 11.02
C LEU A 44 -2.96 0.23 10.95
N ALA A 45 -3.80 -0.06 9.93
CA ALA A 45 -4.49 -1.34 9.71
C ALA A 45 -5.36 -1.80 10.89
N THR A 46 -6.09 -2.90 10.70
CA THR A 46 -6.91 -3.49 11.76
C THR A 46 -6.05 -4.31 12.74
N PRO A 47 -6.49 -4.53 14.00
CA PRO A 47 -5.76 -5.36 14.96
C PRO A 47 -5.42 -6.76 14.42
N LYS A 48 -6.38 -7.41 13.74
CA LYS A 48 -6.20 -8.73 13.13
C LYS A 48 -5.11 -8.72 12.04
N GLU A 49 -5.08 -7.68 11.22
CA GLU A 49 -4.06 -7.53 10.19
C GLU A 49 -2.69 -7.27 10.80
N ARG A 50 -2.62 -6.47 11.87
CA ARG A 50 -1.37 -6.27 12.61
C ARG A 50 -0.85 -7.62 13.11
N THR A 51 -1.66 -8.42 13.81
CA THR A 51 -1.23 -9.75 14.28
C THR A 51 -0.75 -10.68 13.16
N LYS A 52 -1.44 -10.70 12.01
CA LYS A 52 -1.18 -11.70 10.95
C LYS A 52 -0.13 -11.29 9.92
N ARG A 53 0.06 -10.00 9.67
CA ARG A 53 0.84 -9.51 8.54
C ARG A 53 1.64 -8.24 8.83
N MET A 54 2.07 -8.05 10.09
CA MET A 54 2.93 -6.93 10.50
C MET A 54 4.07 -6.67 9.52
N ARG A 55 4.77 -7.72 9.04
CA ARG A 55 5.88 -7.59 8.09
C ARG A 55 5.54 -6.77 6.83
N THR A 56 4.31 -6.87 6.34
CA THR A 56 3.86 -6.13 5.13
C THR A 56 3.31 -4.74 5.45
N LEU A 57 2.98 -4.47 6.71
CA LEU A 57 2.47 -3.20 7.22
C LEU A 57 3.58 -2.29 7.75
N GLU A 58 4.69 -2.89 8.18
CA GLU A 58 5.75 -2.23 8.91
C GLU A 58 6.47 -1.19 8.05
N ILE A 59 6.61 -0.01 8.64
CA ILE A 59 7.35 1.13 8.11
C ILE A 59 7.77 2.00 9.30
N GLY A 60 9.05 2.35 9.36
CA GLY A 60 9.61 3.09 10.49
C GLY A 60 9.23 2.47 11.84
N GLN A 61 8.90 3.31 12.83
CA GLN A 61 8.52 2.89 14.17
C GLN A 61 6.98 2.80 14.37
N ILE A 62 6.23 2.27 13.39
CA ILE A 62 4.75 2.23 13.41
C ILE A 62 4.13 1.53 14.64
N ARG A 63 4.93 0.76 15.39
CA ARG A 63 4.49 0.13 16.65
C ARG A 63 4.46 1.12 17.81
N SER A 64 5.30 2.15 17.77
CA SER A 64 5.49 3.14 18.83
C SER A 64 4.52 4.31 18.71
N GLY A 65 3.90 4.52 17.54
CA GLY A 65 2.94 5.59 17.33
C GLY A 65 2.79 5.99 15.85
N PRO A 66 2.16 7.13 15.58
CA PRO A 66 2.14 7.74 14.25
C PRO A 66 3.55 7.96 13.72
N LEU A 67 3.73 7.83 12.40
CA LEU A 67 4.99 8.14 11.75
C LEU A 67 5.12 9.66 11.61
N CYS A 68 6.13 10.25 12.26
CA CYS A 68 6.51 11.64 11.98
C CYS A 68 7.13 11.71 10.58
N LEU A 69 6.69 12.69 9.78
CA LEU A 69 7.15 12.88 8.40
C LEU A 69 7.98 14.15 8.24
N TYR A 70 7.67 15.19 8.99
CA TYR A 70 8.28 16.50 8.87
C TYR A 70 8.52 17.07 10.26
N ASP A 71 9.74 17.52 10.49
CA ASP A 71 10.16 18.09 11.77
C ASP A 71 11.25 19.13 11.52
N GLU A 72 11.33 20.14 12.38
CA GLU A 72 12.38 21.18 12.35
C GLU A 72 12.64 21.82 10.97
N GLY A 73 11.60 21.98 10.14
CA GLY A 73 11.73 22.61 8.82
C GLY A 73 12.19 21.69 7.70
N ALA A 74 12.25 20.37 7.92
CA ALA A 74 12.66 19.40 6.91
C ALA A 74 11.84 18.10 6.96
N PHE A 75 11.77 17.42 5.81
CA PHE A 75 11.25 16.05 5.77
C PHE A 75 12.23 15.07 6.41
N LEU A 76 11.70 14.22 7.29
CA LEU A 76 12.47 13.15 7.90
C LEU A 76 12.88 12.10 6.85
N PRO A 77 14.00 11.39 7.05
CA PRO A 77 14.51 10.42 6.08
C PRO A 77 13.49 9.36 5.66
N ARG A 78 13.70 8.83 4.45
CA ARG A 78 12.91 7.72 3.89
C ARG A 78 12.99 6.50 4.80
N GLN A 79 11.83 5.95 5.10
CA GLN A 79 11.68 4.76 5.93
C GLN A 79 11.81 3.51 5.06
N ARG A 80 12.17 2.39 5.69
CA ARG A 80 12.14 1.09 5.01
C ARG A 80 10.77 0.46 5.15
N ALA A 81 10.24 -0.05 4.03
CA ALA A 81 9.05 -0.88 4.01
C ALA A 81 9.26 -2.05 3.03
N VAL A 82 8.70 -3.22 3.35
CA VAL A 82 9.05 -4.45 2.63
C VAL A 82 8.75 -4.37 1.12
N TRP A 83 7.66 -3.72 0.75
CA TRP A 83 7.23 -3.63 -0.64
C TRP A 83 7.98 -2.56 -1.42
N SER A 84 8.22 -1.39 -0.83
CA SER A 84 9.04 -0.37 -1.50
C SER A 84 10.49 -0.83 -1.64
N GLU A 85 11.02 -1.62 -0.70
CA GLU A 85 12.34 -2.25 -0.84
C GLU A 85 12.36 -3.31 -1.95
N PHE A 86 11.34 -4.17 -2.02
CA PHE A 86 11.23 -5.17 -3.07
C PHE A 86 11.26 -4.54 -4.48
N TYR A 87 10.49 -3.46 -4.69
CA TYR A 87 10.41 -2.77 -5.98
C TYR A 87 11.61 -1.87 -6.29
N ARG A 88 12.61 -1.75 -5.39
CA ARG A 88 13.91 -1.16 -5.75
C ARG A 88 14.74 -2.09 -6.63
N HIS A 89 14.57 -3.40 -6.45
CA HIS A 89 15.35 -4.44 -7.13
C HIS A 89 14.52 -5.24 -8.13
N THR A 90 13.21 -5.02 -8.16
CA THR A 90 12.28 -5.71 -9.04
C THR A 90 11.44 -4.68 -9.76
N GLU A 91 11.60 -4.57 -11.07
CA GLU A 91 10.75 -3.69 -11.88
C GLU A 91 9.31 -4.22 -11.91
N ARG A 92 8.35 -3.29 -11.90
CA ARG A 92 6.94 -3.60 -12.10
C ARG A 92 6.55 -3.30 -13.53
N THR A 93 5.83 -4.19 -14.19
CA THR A 93 5.13 -3.92 -15.44
C THR A 93 3.72 -3.42 -15.12
N PRO A 94 3.39 -2.11 -15.30
CA PRO A 94 2.09 -1.57 -14.87
C PRO A 94 0.89 -2.17 -15.60
N ALA A 95 1.09 -2.66 -16.84
CA ALA A 95 0.08 -3.32 -17.64
C ALA A 95 -0.34 -4.71 -17.08
N VAL A 96 0.49 -5.32 -16.22
CA VAL A 96 0.16 -6.58 -15.57
C VAL A 96 -0.72 -6.28 -14.35
N VAL A 97 -2.04 -6.41 -14.57
CA VAL A 97 -3.08 -6.13 -13.57
C VAL A 97 -3.77 -7.38 -13.04
N ASP A 98 -3.46 -8.54 -13.62
CA ASP A 98 -4.03 -9.81 -13.17
C ASP A 98 -3.54 -10.18 -11.77
N PRO A 99 -4.44 -10.67 -10.91
CA PRO A 99 -4.02 -11.19 -9.61
C PRO A 99 -3.13 -12.42 -9.82
N ALA A 100 -2.13 -12.59 -8.95
CA ALA A 100 -1.33 -13.81 -8.94
C ALA A 100 -2.23 -15.07 -8.83
N PRO A 101 -1.85 -16.22 -9.43
CA PRO A 101 -2.73 -17.39 -9.53
C PRO A 101 -3.34 -17.84 -8.19
N TRP A 102 -2.54 -17.88 -7.13
CA TRP A 102 -2.99 -18.25 -5.78
C TRP A 102 -3.99 -17.24 -5.16
N VAL A 103 -3.91 -15.97 -5.56
CA VAL A 103 -4.89 -14.94 -5.16
C VAL A 103 -6.20 -15.16 -5.92
N ALA A 104 -6.13 -15.46 -7.22
CA ALA A 104 -7.31 -15.79 -8.02
C ALA A 104 -8.03 -17.04 -7.47
N ASP A 105 -7.27 -18.10 -7.14
CA ASP A 105 -7.79 -19.33 -6.53
C ASP A 105 -8.46 -19.08 -5.18
N TYR A 106 -7.86 -18.23 -4.34
CA TYR A 106 -8.46 -17.83 -3.07
C TYR A 106 -9.85 -17.22 -3.28
N TYR A 107 -10.01 -16.29 -4.22
CA TYR A 107 -11.32 -15.68 -4.48
C TYR A 107 -12.32 -16.66 -5.10
N ARG A 108 -11.89 -17.53 -6.03
CA ARG A 108 -12.73 -18.59 -6.62
C ARG A 108 -13.28 -19.54 -5.55
N SER A 109 -12.42 -20.00 -4.63
CA SER A 109 -12.81 -20.90 -3.55
C SER A 109 -13.72 -20.23 -2.50
N ARG A 110 -13.60 -18.92 -2.33
CA ARG A 110 -14.43 -18.15 -1.39
C ARG A 110 -15.80 -17.83 -1.98
N SER A 111 -15.89 -17.51 -3.27
CA SER A 111 -17.18 -17.30 -3.95
C SER A 111 -18.02 -18.58 -3.96
N SER A 112 -17.41 -19.73 -4.25
CA SER A 112 -18.12 -21.02 -4.27
C SER A 112 -18.65 -21.46 -2.89
N ARG A 113 -17.98 -21.08 -1.80
CA ARG A 113 -18.50 -21.29 -0.43
C ARG A 113 -19.69 -20.38 -0.13
N ARG A 114 -19.65 -19.13 -0.60
CA ARG A 114 -20.73 -18.15 -0.34
C ARG A 114 -22.02 -18.49 -1.09
N SER A 115 -21.92 -19.10 -2.27
CA SER A 115 -23.07 -19.62 -3.03
C SER A 115 -23.65 -20.93 -2.47
N ARG A 116 -22.93 -21.62 -1.57
CA ARG A 116 -23.37 -22.87 -0.92
C ARG A 116 -23.93 -22.68 0.49
N ALA A 117 -23.90 -21.47 1.04
CA ALA A 117 -24.53 -21.17 2.33
C ALA A 117 -26.06 -21.12 2.16
N PRO A 118 -26.86 -21.78 3.02
CA PRO A 118 -28.31 -21.68 2.95
C PRO A 118 -28.78 -20.24 3.18
N PRO A 119 -29.91 -19.81 2.58
CA PRO A 119 -30.46 -18.48 2.83
C PRO A 119 -30.78 -18.32 4.31
N ALA A 120 -30.52 -17.12 4.84
CA ALA A 120 -30.79 -16.73 6.22
C ALA A 120 -32.29 -16.55 6.47
#